data_AF-A0A952WTZ9-F1
#
_entry.id   AF-A0A952WTZ9-F1
#
_cell.length_a   1.000
_cell.length_b   1.000
_cell.length_c   1.000
_cell.angle_alpha   90.00
_cell.angle_beta   90.00
_cell.angle_gamma   90.00
#
_symmetry.space_group_name_H-M   'P 1'
#
loop_
_entity.id
_entity.type
_entity.pdbx_description
1 polymer ?
#
loop_
_entity_poly.entity_id
_entity_poly.type
_entity_poly.pdbx_seq_one_letter_code
_entity_poly.pdbx_strand_id
1 'polypeptide(L)'
;MKSVWMIISALALANVLAVGGLLGWLSATDRLSKDRVQRIREMLGKPIAVEEQERLAAEAAARQQADDEARAIRLAASPVPAAVQIAAEREETELAHQRMLRRQREIDDLGAQLVRRQDDLDQRERELHHRIAAFEAEKQRYLEIEGAGQFRAALETLEGLKAKEAKALLGTMLDQGLGEQVVAYLSRMDDRKRSAIVSEFAREQPSLAADLLERLRTRGVATASAPRTAAANDPAEPAIP
;
A
#
# COMPACT_ATOMS: atom_id res chain seq x y z
N MET A 1 -16.19 -41.69 9.35
CA MET A 1 -17.41 -41.60 8.51
C MET A 1 -18.60 -40.96 9.23
N LYS A 2 -19.00 -41.40 10.43
CA LYS A 2 -20.14 -40.81 11.18
C LYS A 2 -20.00 -39.30 11.46
N SER A 3 -18.80 -38.84 11.81
CA SER A 3 -18.57 -37.41 12.10
C SER A 3 -18.73 -36.51 10.88
N VAL A 4 -18.31 -36.97 9.69
CA VAL A 4 -18.50 -36.22 8.44
C VAL A 4 -19.99 -36.08 8.11
N TRP A 5 -20.77 -37.14 8.33
CA TRP A 5 -22.21 -37.12 8.09
C TRP A 5 -22.96 -36.18 9.04
N MET A 6 -22.59 -36.13 10.32
CA MET A 6 -23.17 -35.15 11.26
C MET A 6 -22.86 -33.71 10.86
N ILE A 7 -21.63 -33.41 10.42
CA ILE A 7 -21.25 -32.05 9.99
C ILE A 7 -22.10 -31.64 8.77
N ILE A 8 -22.25 -32.52 7.78
CA ILE A 8 -23.07 -32.24 6.59
C ILE A 8 -24.54 -31.98 6.97
N SER A 9 -25.12 -32.82 7.85
CA SER A 9 -26.50 -32.66 8.31
C SER A 9 -26.72 -31.37 9.12
N ALA A 10 -25.77 -31.02 10.00
CA ALA A 10 -25.81 -29.78 10.77
C ALA A 10 -25.71 -28.56 9.85
N LEU A 11 -24.84 -28.60 8.84
CA LEU A 11 -24.67 -27.51 7.87
C LEU A 11 -25.91 -27.34 6.98
N ALA A 12 -26.53 -28.45 6.56
CA ALA A 12 -27.79 -28.42 5.80
C ALA A 12 -28.93 -27.81 6.63
N LEU A 13 -29.06 -28.19 7.90
CA LEU A 13 -30.08 -27.64 8.80
C LEU A 13 -29.86 -26.14 9.05
N ALA A 14 -28.61 -25.73 9.27
CA ALA A 14 -28.25 -24.32 9.44
C ALA A 14 -28.60 -23.49 8.20
N ASN A 15 -28.33 -23.99 6.99
CA ASN A 15 -28.69 -23.31 5.75
C ASN A 15 -30.21 -23.18 5.56
N VAL A 16 -30.98 -24.23 5.88
CA VAL A 16 -32.45 -24.17 5.80
C VAL A 16 -33.01 -23.15 6.79
N LEU A 17 -32.50 -23.14 8.03
CA LEU A 17 -32.90 -22.14 9.04
C LEU A 17 -32.51 -20.73 8.62
N ALA A 18 -31.34 -20.53 8.02
CA ALA A 18 -30.90 -19.23 7.52
C ALA A 18 -31.81 -18.73 6.38
N VAL A 19 -32.14 -19.59 5.40
CA VAL A 19 -33.06 -19.24 4.30
C VAL A 19 -34.45 -18.94 4.84
N GLY A 20 -34.97 -19.75 5.76
CA GLY A 20 -36.27 -19.54 6.40
C GLY A 20 -36.31 -18.23 7.19
N GLY A 21 -35.27 -17.94 7.97
CA GLY A 21 -35.14 -16.68 8.71
C GLY A 21 -35.07 -15.46 7.80
N LEU A 22 -34.31 -15.54 6.70
CA LEU A 22 -34.21 -14.48 5.70
C LEU A 22 -35.57 -14.22 5.03
N LEU A 23 -36.28 -15.28 4.60
CA LEU A 23 -37.61 -15.17 4.00
C LEU A 23 -38.64 -14.60 4.99
N GLY A 24 -38.59 -15.04 6.25
CA GLY A 24 -39.44 -14.52 7.32
C GLY A 24 -39.20 -13.03 7.58
N TRP A 25 -37.94 -12.60 7.64
CA TRP A 25 -37.57 -11.20 7.81
C TRP A 25 -37.98 -10.32 6.62
N LEU A 26 -37.81 -10.82 5.38
CA LEU A 26 -38.22 -10.10 4.18
C LEU A 26 -39.76 -9.94 4.08
N SER A 27 -40.51 -10.95 4.54
CA SER A 27 -41.97 -10.86 4.65
C SER A 27 -42.40 -9.86 5.72
N ALA A 28 -41.78 -9.91 6.91
CA ALA A 28 -42.12 -9.02 8.03
C ALA A 28 -41.79 -7.54 7.78
N THR A 29 -40.81 -7.25 6.91
CA THR A 29 -40.40 -5.88 6.56
C THR A 29 -41.12 -5.32 5.34
N ASP A 30 -42.14 -6.03 4.83
CA ASP A 30 -42.90 -5.69 3.62
C ASP A 30 -42.02 -5.52 2.36
N ARG A 31 -40.81 -6.09 2.41
CA ARG A 31 -39.85 -6.08 1.30
C ARG A 31 -40.17 -7.18 0.27
N LEU A 32 -40.96 -8.18 0.65
CA LEU A 32 -41.42 -9.26 -0.21
C LEU A 32 -42.89 -9.07 -0.60
N SER A 33 -43.16 -8.30 -1.66
CA SER A 33 -44.52 -8.21 -2.22
C SER A 33 -44.79 -9.36 -3.21
N LYS A 34 -46.05 -9.81 -3.28
CA LYS A 34 -46.49 -10.85 -4.24
C LYS A 34 -46.12 -10.49 -5.68
N ASP A 35 -46.25 -9.21 -6.05
CA ASP A 35 -45.87 -8.70 -7.37
C ASP A 35 -44.38 -8.86 -7.67
N ARG A 36 -43.50 -8.65 -6.68
CA ARG A 36 -42.04 -8.84 -6.86
C ARG A 36 -41.69 -10.31 -7.05
N VAL A 37 -42.31 -11.21 -6.27
CA VAL A 37 -42.11 -12.65 -6.41
C VAL A 37 -42.57 -13.12 -7.78
N GLN A 38 -43.70 -12.60 -8.27
CA GLN A 38 -44.20 -12.92 -9.60
C GLN A 38 -43.28 -12.42 -10.71
N ARG A 39 -42.75 -11.18 -10.62
CA ARG A 39 -41.73 -10.68 -11.57
C ARG A 39 -40.45 -11.49 -11.57
N ILE A 40 -39.96 -11.91 -10.39
CA ILE A 40 -38.77 -12.75 -10.29
C ILE A 40 -39.04 -14.12 -10.92
N ARG A 41 -40.23 -14.70 -10.70
CA ARG A 41 -40.64 -15.94 -11.35
C ARG A 41 -40.75 -15.79 -12.87
N GLU A 42 -41.23 -14.66 -13.37
CA GLU A 42 -41.30 -14.36 -14.80
C GLU A 42 -39.90 -14.16 -15.41
N MET A 43 -38.99 -13.48 -14.71
CA MET A 43 -37.59 -13.32 -15.12
C MET A 43 -36.83 -14.66 -15.13
N LEU A 44 -36.98 -15.49 -14.08
CA LEU A 44 -36.30 -16.78 -13.97
C LEU A 44 -36.99 -17.90 -14.76
N GLY A 45 -38.24 -17.69 -15.19
CA GLY A 45 -39.03 -18.66 -15.94
C GLY A 45 -38.63 -18.75 -17.41
N LYS A 46 -37.99 -17.71 -17.95
CA LYS A 46 -37.38 -17.75 -19.28
C LYS A 46 -36.03 -18.47 -19.18
N PRO A 47 -35.83 -19.61 -19.87
CA PRO A 47 -34.52 -20.26 -19.91
C PRO A 47 -33.50 -19.34 -20.59
N ILE A 48 -32.29 -19.25 -20.04
CA ILE A 48 -31.19 -18.45 -20.61
C ILE A 48 -30.96 -18.78 -22.09
N ALA A 49 -31.11 -20.06 -22.46
CA ALA A 49 -30.99 -20.51 -23.85
C ALA A 49 -32.04 -19.90 -24.80
N VAL A 50 -33.26 -19.65 -24.31
CA VAL A 50 -34.33 -19.01 -25.10
C VAL A 50 -34.10 -17.50 -25.17
N GLU A 51 -33.66 -16.86 -24.09
CA GLU A 51 -33.32 -15.43 -24.08
C GLU A 51 -32.11 -15.12 -24.99
N GLU A 52 -31.07 -15.95 -24.95
CA GLU A 52 -29.90 -15.80 -25.81
C GLU A 52 -30.26 -16.02 -27.28
N GLN A 53 -31.14 -16.99 -27.59
CA GLN A 53 -31.65 -17.18 -28.95
C GLN A 53 -32.51 -16.01 -29.42
N GLU A 54 -33.40 -15.48 -28.58
CA GLU A 54 -34.21 -14.28 -28.90
C GLU A 54 -33.31 -13.06 -29.11
N ARG A 55 -32.26 -12.88 -28.30
CA ARG A 55 -31.28 -11.80 -28.46
C ARG A 55 -30.45 -11.93 -29.73
N LEU A 56 -29.93 -13.12 -30.02
CA LEU A 56 -29.17 -13.36 -31.24
C LEU A 56 -30.05 -13.20 -32.49
N ALA A 57 -31.30 -13.64 -32.44
CA ALA A 57 -32.27 -13.44 -33.52
C ALA A 57 -32.62 -11.97 -33.71
N ALA A 58 -32.81 -11.21 -32.62
CA ALA A 58 -33.06 -9.78 -32.66
C ALA A 58 -31.84 -8.99 -33.18
N GLU A 59 -30.63 -9.34 -32.74
CA GLU A 59 -29.38 -8.73 -33.23
C GLU A 59 -29.16 -9.07 -34.72
N ALA A 60 -29.44 -10.30 -35.15
CA ALA A 60 -29.35 -10.69 -36.55
C ALA A 60 -30.38 -9.95 -37.41
N ALA A 61 -31.64 -9.84 -36.96
CA ALA A 61 -32.68 -9.09 -37.64
C ALA A 61 -32.36 -7.59 -37.70
N ALA A 62 -31.83 -7.01 -36.62
CA ALA A 62 -31.40 -5.61 -36.59
C ALA A 62 -30.20 -5.36 -37.52
N ARG A 63 -29.23 -6.29 -37.58
CA ARG A 63 -28.11 -6.21 -38.55
C ARG A 63 -28.61 -6.32 -39.99
N GLN A 64 -29.53 -7.23 -40.27
CA GLN A 64 -30.13 -7.35 -41.60
C GLN A 64 -30.88 -6.09 -42.01
N GLN A 65 -31.71 -5.52 -41.13
CA GLN A 65 -32.39 -4.26 -41.37
C GLN A 65 -31.39 -3.12 -41.61
N ALA A 66 -30.33 -3.02 -40.80
CA ALA A 66 -29.29 -2.01 -40.98
C ALA A 66 -28.53 -2.20 -42.31
N ASP A 67 -28.24 -3.43 -42.71
CA ASP A 67 -27.57 -3.74 -43.98
C ASP A 67 -28.48 -3.42 -45.18
N ASP A 68 -29.77 -3.73 -45.09
CA ASP A 68 -30.76 -3.46 -46.13
C ASP A 68 -31.02 -1.95 -46.28
N GLU A 69 -31.12 -1.22 -45.17
CA GLU A 69 -31.17 0.25 -45.16
C GLU A 69 -29.89 0.85 -45.75
N ALA A 70 -28.72 0.35 -45.37
CA ALA A 70 -27.44 0.79 -45.92
C ALA A 70 -27.34 0.52 -47.44
N ARG A 71 -27.86 -0.62 -47.92
CA ARG A 71 -27.93 -0.93 -49.36
C ARG A 71 -28.90 0.00 -50.08
N ALA A 72 -30.07 0.25 -49.52
CA ALA A 72 -31.05 1.18 -50.09
C ALA A 72 -30.48 2.61 -50.19
N ILE A 73 -29.77 3.07 -49.17
CA ILE A 73 -29.07 4.37 -49.18
C ILE A 73 -27.97 4.40 -50.25
N ARG A 74 -27.17 3.32 -50.38
CA ARG A 74 -26.13 3.22 -51.43
C ARG A 74 -26.70 3.23 -52.84
N LEU A 75 -27.84 2.59 -53.06
CA LEU A 75 -28.53 2.56 -54.35
C LEU A 75 -29.19 3.91 -54.68
N ALA A 76 -29.64 4.65 -53.66
CA ALA A 76 -30.25 5.98 -53.83
C ALA A 76 -29.21 7.11 -53.97
N ALA A 77 -27.97 6.89 -53.51
CA ALA A 77 -26.90 7.88 -53.62
C ALA A 77 -26.47 8.04 -55.09
N SER A 78 -26.45 9.28 -55.57
CA SER A 78 -25.90 9.61 -56.89
C SER A 78 -24.39 9.34 -56.91
N PRO A 79 -23.84 8.81 -58.03
CA PRO A 79 -22.42 8.53 -58.13
C PRO A 79 -21.61 9.82 -57.92
N VAL A 80 -20.73 9.82 -56.93
CA VAL A 80 -19.87 10.97 -56.60
C VAL A 80 -18.94 11.24 -57.78
N PRO A 81 -18.85 12.47 -58.31
CA PRO A 81 -17.96 12.80 -59.41
C PRO A 81 -16.50 12.45 -59.09
N ALA A 82 -15.75 11.93 -60.07
CA ALA A 82 -14.36 11.50 -59.86
C ALA A 82 -13.46 12.61 -59.28
N ALA A 83 -13.70 13.87 -59.66
CA ALA A 83 -12.97 15.02 -59.11
C ALA A 83 -13.15 15.18 -57.59
N VAL A 84 -14.35 14.89 -57.07
CA VAL A 84 -14.65 14.95 -55.63
C VAL A 84 -14.00 13.79 -54.89
N GLN A 85 -13.95 12.60 -55.49
CA GLN A 85 -13.27 11.45 -54.90
C GLN A 85 -11.76 11.70 -54.73
N ILE A 86 -11.11 12.23 -55.78
CA ILE A 86 -9.67 12.56 -55.73
C ILE A 86 -9.39 13.65 -54.68
N ALA A 87 -10.27 14.64 -54.54
CA ALA A 87 -10.14 15.66 -53.50
C ALA A 87 -10.24 15.06 -52.09
N ALA A 88 -11.22 14.19 -51.87
CA ALA A 88 -11.40 13.50 -50.59
C ALA A 88 -10.20 12.60 -50.23
N GLU A 89 -9.65 11.86 -51.19
CA GLU A 89 -8.45 11.02 -50.96
C GLU A 89 -7.22 11.86 -50.58
N ARG A 90 -7.06 13.04 -51.19
CA ARG A 90 -5.96 13.97 -50.85
C ARG A 90 -6.12 14.51 -49.44
N GLU A 91 -7.33 14.93 -49.07
CA GLU A 91 -7.64 15.40 -47.72
C GLU A 91 -7.41 14.29 -46.68
N GLU A 92 -7.84 13.05 -46.97
CA GLU A 92 -7.61 11.92 -46.08
C GLU A 92 -6.11 11.63 -45.90
N THR A 93 -5.36 11.66 -47.00
CA THR A 93 -3.89 11.47 -46.97
C THR A 93 -3.20 12.56 -46.16
N GLU A 94 -3.61 13.82 -46.32
CA GLU A 94 -3.07 14.94 -45.55
C GLU A 94 -3.39 14.81 -44.06
N LEU A 95 -4.64 14.48 -43.72
CA LEU A 95 -5.05 14.23 -42.33
C LEU A 95 -4.29 13.04 -41.73
N ALA A 96 -4.08 11.97 -42.49
CA ALA A 96 -3.29 10.82 -42.06
C ALA A 96 -1.84 11.23 -41.77
N HIS A 97 -1.23 12.05 -42.64
CA HIS A 97 0.10 12.59 -42.44
C HIS A 97 0.18 13.47 -41.18
N GLN A 98 -0.79 14.36 -40.97
CA GLN A 98 -0.86 15.20 -39.77
C GLN A 98 -1.01 14.36 -38.48
N ARG A 99 -1.82 13.30 -38.51
CA ARG A 99 -1.97 12.36 -37.39
C ARG A 99 -0.67 11.63 -37.10
N MET A 100 0.05 11.19 -38.13
CA MET A 100 1.35 10.54 -37.98
C MET A 100 2.36 11.50 -37.34
N LEU A 101 2.46 12.75 -37.82
CA LEU A 101 3.36 13.74 -37.24
C LEU A 101 3.02 14.06 -35.78
N ARG A 102 1.74 14.13 -35.42
CA ARG A 102 1.33 14.31 -34.02
C ARG A 102 1.78 13.14 -33.16
N ARG A 103 1.54 11.89 -33.60
CA ARG A 103 1.98 10.69 -32.89
C ARG A 103 3.50 10.65 -32.72
N GLN A 104 4.26 11.07 -33.74
CA GLN A 104 5.71 11.13 -33.64
C GLN A 104 6.15 12.09 -32.53
N ARG A 105 5.55 13.29 -32.47
CA ARG A 105 5.84 14.26 -31.40
C ARG A 105 5.47 13.72 -30.02
N GLU A 106 4.32 13.06 -29.89
CA GLU A 106 3.91 12.42 -28.64
C GLU A 106 4.91 11.35 -28.20
N ILE A 107 5.43 10.54 -29.13
CA ILE A 107 6.47 9.53 -28.84
C ILE A 107 7.76 10.22 -28.39
N ASP A 108 8.18 11.29 -29.07
CA ASP A 108 9.39 12.03 -28.73
C ASP A 108 9.26 12.69 -27.33
N ASP A 109 8.10 13.26 -27.03
CA ASP A 109 7.78 13.87 -25.73
C ASP A 109 7.77 12.83 -24.60
N LEU A 110 7.17 11.65 -24.83
CA LEU A 110 7.18 10.54 -23.88
C LEU A 110 8.62 10.01 -23.67
N GLY A 111 9.40 9.90 -24.75
CA GLY A 111 10.81 9.53 -24.68
C GLY A 111 11.61 10.52 -23.82
N ALA A 112 11.43 11.82 -24.03
CA ALA A 112 12.08 12.86 -23.23
C ALA A 112 11.63 12.82 -21.76
N GLN A 113 10.36 12.52 -21.49
CA GLN A 113 9.85 12.37 -20.12
C GLN A 113 10.45 11.16 -19.41
N LEU A 114 10.60 10.02 -20.10
CA LEU A 114 11.21 8.81 -19.54
C LEU A 114 12.67 9.04 -19.17
N VAL A 115 13.45 9.69 -20.04
CA VAL A 115 14.86 10.03 -19.74
C VAL A 115 14.96 10.90 -18.48
N ARG A 116 14.14 11.95 -18.35
CA ARG A 116 14.14 12.79 -17.13
C ARG A 116 13.78 12.02 -15.86
N ARG A 117 12.83 11.09 -15.95
CA ARG A 117 12.45 10.23 -14.81
C ARG A 117 13.59 9.29 -14.43
N GLN A 118 14.30 8.74 -15.41
CA GLN A 118 15.47 7.89 -15.16
C GLN A 118 16.59 8.70 -14.48
N ASP A 119 16.88 9.91 -14.96
CA ASP A 119 17.88 10.79 -14.35
C ASP A 119 17.55 11.13 -12.88
N ASP A 120 16.27 11.38 -12.57
CA ASP A 120 15.81 11.65 -11.20
C ASP A 120 15.96 10.40 -10.30
N LEU A 121 15.65 9.20 -10.80
CA LEU A 121 15.88 7.96 -10.07
C LEU A 121 17.36 7.72 -9.78
N ASP A 122 18.23 7.93 -10.77
CA ASP A 122 19.68 7.78 -10.62
C ASP A 122 20.26 8.80 -9.62
N GLN A 123 19.68 10.00 -9.53
CA GLN A 123 20.05 10.99 -8.51
C GLN A 123 19.64 10.53 -7.11
N ARG A 124 18.40 10.06 -6.94
CA ARG A 124 17.88 9.55 -5.66
C ARG A 124 18.65 8.33 -5.18
N GLU A 125 19.02 7.42 -6.09
CA GLU A 125 19.83 6.24 -5.77
C GLU A 125 21.22 6.64 -5.26
N ARG A 126 21.88 7.60 -5.93
CA ARG A 126 23.17 8.15 -5.47
C ARG A 126 23.06 8.80 -4.10
N GLU A 127 22.01 9.59 -3.88
CA GLU A 127 21.77 10.22 -2.57
C GLU A 127 21.53 9.18 -1.48
N LEU A 128 20.75 8.13 -1.77
CA LEU A 128 20.51 7.03 -0.85
C LEU A 128 21.81 6.31 -0.48
N HIS A 129 22.64 5.97 -1.46
CA HIS A 129 23.94 5.34 -1.22
C HIS A 129 24.85 6.21 -0.35
N HIS A 130 24.87 7.53 -0.59
CA HIS A 130 25.62 8.46 0.25
C HIS A 130 25.11 8.45 1.69
N ARG A 131 23.79 8.46 1.90
CA ARG A 131 23.19 8.40 3.25
C ARG A 131 23.51 7.08 3.96
N ILE A 132 23.46 5.96 3.25
CA ILE A 132 23.84 4.64 3.80
C ILE A 132 25.31 4.64 4.22
N ALA A 133 26.21 5.10 3.35
CA ALA A 133 27.64 5.15 3.66
C ALA A 133 27.94 6.07 4.85
N ALA A 134 27.28 7.24 4.93
CA ALA A 134 27.41 8.15 6.06
C ALA A 134 26.92 7.50 7.38
N PHE A 135 25.76 6.84 7.34
CA PHE A 135 25.20 6.13 8.49
C PHE A 135 26.10 4.99 8.96
N GLU A 136 26.64 4.19 8.03
CA GLU A 136 27.58 3.12 8.36
C GLU A 136 28.87 3.66 8.97
N ALA A 137 29.41 4.77 8.43
CA ALA A 137 30.58 5.42 9.00
C ALA A 137 30.32 5.95 10.42
N GLU A 138 29.15 6.55 10.68
CA GLU A 138 28.76 6.96 12.03
C GLU A 138 28.63 5.76 12.97
N LYS A 139 27.96 4.69 12.53
CA LYS A 139 27.84 3.46 13.31
C LYS A 139 29.20 2.87 13.68
N GLN A 140 30.14 2.85 12.75
CA GLN A 140 31.50 2.38 13.03
C GLN A 140 32.20 3.28 14.06
N ARG A 141 32.10 4.60 13.94
CA ARG A 141 32.63 5.53 14.97
C ARG A 141 32.03 5.28 16.34
N TYR A 142 30.71 5.03 16.42
CA TYR A 142 30.07 4.67 17.69
C TYR A 142 30.60 3.34 18.24
N LEU A 143 30.77 2.33 17.39
CA LEU A 143 31.33 1.03 17.80
C LEU A 143 32.80 1.13 18.23
N GLU A 144 33.60 1.98 17.59
CA GLU A 144 34.98 2.24 17.99
C GLU A 144 35.06 2.93 19.35
N ILE A 145 34.18 3.92 19.60
CA ILE A 145 34.10 4.61 20.89
C ILE A 145 33.57 3.68 22.00
N GLU A 146 32.48 2.94 21.75
CA GLU A 146 31.90 2.00 22.72
C GLU A 146 32.75 0.74 22.92
N GLY A 147 33.49 0.32 21.88
CA GLY A 147 34.35 -0.87 21.87
C GLY A 147 35.77 -0.60 22.35
N ALA A 148 36.18 0.67 22.47
CA ALA A 148 37.48 1.02 23.01
C ALA A 148 37.64 0.42 24.41
N GLY A 149 38.80 -0.20 24.68
CA GLY A 149 39.08 -0.85 25.97
C GLY A 149 38.86 0.05 27.19
N GLN A 150 38.92 1.37 27.01
CA GLN A 150 38.60 2.38 28.04
C GLN A 150 37.15 2.32 28.49
N PHE A 151 36.19 2.07 27.59
CA PHE A 151 34.78 1.92 27.95
C PHE A 151 34.55 0.67 28.77
N ARG A 152 35.16 -0.47 28.38
CA ARG A 152 35.06 -1.72 29.16
C ARG A 152 35.72 -1.58 30.53
N ALA A 153 36.91 -0.97 30.61
CA ALA A 153 37.58 -0.73 31.89
C ALA A 153 36.79 0.21 32.80
N ALA A 154 36.21 1.27 32.25
CA ALA A 154 35.33 2.18 32.99
C ALA A 154 34.07 1.45 33.46
N LEU A 155 33.46 0.62 32.62
CA LEU A 155 32.29 -0.20 32.98
C LEU A 155 32.61 -1.16 34.12
N GLU A 156 33.72 -1.91 34.03
CA GLU A 156 34.18 -2.81 35.10
C GLU A 156 34.42 -2.07 36.42
N THR A 157 35.03 -0.88 36.34
CA THR A 157 35.26 -0.03 37.51
C THR A 157 33.94 0.41 38.14
N LEU A 158 33.00 0.91 37.33
CA LEU A 158 31.67 1.34 37.76
C LEU A 158 30.84 0.19 38.35
N GLU A 159 30.97 -1.00 37.77
CA GLU A 159 30.33 -2.22 38.24
C GLU A 159 30.90 -2.77 39.56
N GLY A 160 32.13 -2.38 39.92
CA GLY A 160 32.74 -2.69 41.22
C GLY A 160 32.29 -1.77 42.35
N LEU A 161 31.73 -0.60 42.03
CA LEU A 161 31.26 0.38 43.02
C LEU A 161 29.90 0.00 43.60
N LYS A 162 29.61 0.50 44.81
CA LYS A 162 28.27 0.39 45.40
C LYS A 162 27.28 1.29 44.64
N ALA A 163 26.01 0.92 44.63
CA ALA A 163 24.97 1.64 43.87
C ALA A 163 24.93 3.16 44.16
N LYS A 164 25.12 3.56 45.43
CA LYS A 164 25.15 4.98 45.83
C LYS A 164 26.35 5.75 45.28
N GLU A 165 27.52 5.12 45.26
CA GLU A 165 28.77 5.71 44.73
C GLU A 165 28.73 5.79 43.20
N ALA A 166 28.27 4.71 42.54
CA ALA A 166 28.03 4.69 41.10
C ALA A 166 27.03 5.78 40.68
N LYS A 167 25.93 5.96 41.43
CA LYS A 167 24.95 7.03 41.21
C LYS A 167 25.58 8.42 41.33
N ALA A 168 26.46 8.65 42.30
CA ALA A 168 27.14 9.94 42.45
C ALA A 168 28.05 10.23 41.24
N LEU A 169 28.81 9.24 40.79
CA LEU A 169 29.71 9.37 39.64
C LEU A 169 28.95 9.53 38.31
N LEU A 170 27.88 8.77 38.10
CA LEU A 170 27.02 8.95 36.93
C LEU A 170 26.25 10.29 36.98
N GLY A 171 25.92 10.77 38.18
CA GLY A 171 25.32 12.09 38.40
C GLY A 171 26.23 13.22 37.92
N THR A 172 27.53 13.19 38.28
CA THR A 172 28.47 14.22 37.80
C THR A 172 28.66 14.17 36.29
N MET A 173 28.62 12.99 35.67
CA MET A 173 28.63 12.87 34.21
C MET A 173 27.37 13.48 33.57
N LEU A 174 26.19 13.28 34.18
CA LEU A 174 24.96 13.89 33.71
C LEU A 174 25.01 15.42 33.82
N ASP A 175 25.54 15.95 34.92
CA ASP A 175 25.72 17.39 35.13
C ASP A 175 26.68 18.01 34.09
N GLN A 176 27.65 17.23 33.59
CA GLN A 176 28.57 17.62 32.52
C GLN A 176 27.96 17.49 31.10
N GLY A 177 26.69 17.07 30.99
CA GLY A 177 26.04 16.85 29.69
C GLY A 177 26.39 15.51 29.03
N LEU A 178 27.07 14.59 29.73
CA LEU A 178 27.47 13.27 29.21
C LEU A 178 26.35 12.21 29.36
N GLY A 179 25.09 12.62 29.27
CA GLY A 179 23.94 11.73 29.50
C GLY A 179 23.90 10.51 28.59
N GLU A 180 24.29 10.66 27.32
CA GLU A 180 24.34 9.54 26.37
C GLU A 180 25.37 8.46 26.76
N GLN A 181 26.49 8.86 27.37
CA GLN A 181 27.49 7.92 27.87
C GLN A 181 26.97 7.19 29.11
N VAL A 182 26.25 7.88 29.99
CA VAL A 182 25.62 7.27 31.18
C VAL A 182 24.59 6.21 30.77
N VAL A 183 23.74 6.51 29.79
CA VAL A 183 22.79 5.52 29.24
C VAL A 183 23.56 4.35 28.60
N ALA A 184 24.69 4.61 27.91
CA ALA A 184 25.52 3.55 27.32
C ALA A 184 26.07 2.60 28.39
N TYR A 185 26.67 3.15 29.45
CA TYR A 185 27.17 2.37 30.59
C TYR A 185 26.05 1.56 31.25
N LEU A 186 24.92 2.20 31.59
CA LEU A 186 23.79 1.51 32.21
C LEU A 186 23.28 0.37 31.31
N SER A 187 23.11 0.60 30.01
CA SER A 187 22.60 -0.43 29.09
C SER A 187 23.49 -1.67 28.98
N ARG A 188 24.80 -1.52 29.19
CA ARG A 188 25.80 -2.60 29.13
C ARG A 188 26.05 -3.27 30.49
N MET A 189 25.60 -2.67 31.60
CA MET A 189 25.72 -3.26 32.94
C MET A 189 24.80 -4.45 33.14
N ASP A 190 25.19 -5.33 34.07
CA ASP A 190 24.30 -6.37 34.61
C ASP A 190 22.96 -5.79 35.12
N ASP A 191 21.86 -6.46 34.78
CA ASP A 191 20.49 -6.02 35.06
C ASP A 191 20.24 -5.73 36.55
N ARG A 192 20.86 -6.51 37.44
CA ARG A 192 20.69 -6.33 38.89
C ARG A 192 21.40 -5.07 39.37
N LYS A 193 22.63 -4.82 38.90
CA LYS A 193 23.41 -3.62 39.24
C LYS A 193 22.76 -2.36 38.67
N ARG A 194 22.34 -2.40 37.40
CA ARG A 194 21.59 -1.32 36.75
C ARG A 194 20.34 -0.96 37.54
N SER A 195 19.52 -1.95 37.91
CA SER A 195 18.28 -1.72 38.65
C SER A 195 18.53 -1.10 40.03
N ALA A 196 19.60 -1.52 40.73
CA ALA A 196 19.97 -0.92 42.01
C ALA A 196 20.39 0.55 41.86
N ILE A 197 21.20 0.89 40.86
CA ILE A 197 21.64 2.26 40.59
C ILE A 197 20.46 3.17 40.21
N VAL A 198 19.60 2.71 39.29
CA VAL A 198 18.40 3.47 38.89
C VAL A 198 17.45 3.68 40.07
N SER A 199 17.34 2.70 40.98
CA SER A 199 16.56 2.84 42.21
C SER A 199 17.11 3.94 43.13
N GLU A 200 18.44 4.10 43.23
CA GLU A 200 19.04 5.21 43.98
C GLU A 200 18.76 6.57 43.31
N PHE A 201 18.80 6.65 41.98
CA PHE A 201 18.36 7.85 41.27
C PHE A 201 16.88 8.17 41.52
N ALA A 202 16.00 7.16 41.50
CA ALA A 202 14.56 7.37 41.70
C ALA A 202 14.21 7.89 43.10
N ARG A 203 15.00 7.55 44.13
CA ARG A 203 14.82 8.02 45.51
C ARG A 203 15.10 9.51 45.66
N GLU A 204 16.12 10.02 44.98
CA GLU A 204 16.54 11.42 45.12
C GLU A 204 15.97 12.32 44.00
N GLN A 205 15.88 11.81 42.78
CA GLN A 205 15.53 12.54 41.56
C GLN A 205 14.60 11.68 40.66
N PRO A 206 13.31 11.55 41.00
CA PRO A 206 12.38 10.65 40.30
C PRO A 206 12.17 11.00 38.83
N SER A 207 12.19 12.29 38.46
CA SER A 207 12.06 12.74 37.07
C SER A 207 13.25 12.31 36.20
N LEU A 208 14.47 12.43 36.73
CA LEU A 208 15.68 12.03 36.02
C LEU A 208 15.75 10.50 35.86
N ALA A 209 15.34 9.74 36.87
CA ALA A 209 15.23 8.29 36.75
C ALA A 209 14.24 7.85 35.67
N ALA A 210 13.11 8.56 35.55
CA ALA A 210 12.13 8.30 34.49
C ALA A 210 12.69 8.58 33.08
N ASP A 211 13.40 9.71 32.90
CA ASP A 211 14.07 10.04 31.62
C ASP A 211 15.13 8.99 31.26
N LEU A 212 15.96 8.57 32.22
CA LEU A 212 16.96 7.51 31.99
C LEU A 212 16.32 6.18 31.58
N LEU A 213 15.21 5.79 32.21
CA LEU A 213 14.47 4.58 31.85
C LEU A 213 13.83 4.68 30.46
N GLU A 214 13.28 5.85 30.12
CA GLU A 214 12.72 6.10 28.79
C GLU A 214 13.82 6.00 27.72
N ARG A 215 14.97 6.63 27.94
CA ARG A 215 16.13 6.54 27.03
C ARG A 215 16.68 5.13 26.90
N LEU A 216 16.76 4.37 27.99
CA LEU A 216 17.16 2.96 27.94
C LEU A 216 16.16 2.13 27.11
N ARG A 217 14.86 2.39 27.25
CA ARG A 217 13.82 1.73 26.45
C ARG A 217 13.92 2.09 24.97
N THR A 218 14.07 3.37 24.63
CA THR A 218 14.14 3.82 23.24
C THR A 218 15.44 3.37 22.56
N ARG A 219 16.57 3.33 23.26
CA ARG A 219 17.85 2.86 22.71
C ARG A 219 17.82 1.37 22.30
N GLY A 220 17.03 0.55 22.99
CA GLY A 220 16.79 -0.84 22.60
C GLY A 220 15.83 -1.03 21.40
N VAL A 221 15.02 -0.01 21.07
CA VAL A 221 13.98 -0.06 20.01
C VAL A 221 14.39 0.73 18.75
N ALA A 222 15.24 1.75 18.89
CA ALA A 222 15.66 2.64 17.80
C ALA A 222 16.49 1.95 16.71
N THR A 223 17.07 0.77 16.98
CA THR A 223 17.72 -0.06 15.95
C THR A 223 16.72 -0.76 15.01
N ALA A 224 15.43 -0.81 15.35
CA ALA A 224 14.39 -1.46 14.53
C ALA A 224 13.45 -0.47 13.80
N SER A 225 13.37 0.79 14.24
CA SER A 225 12.64 1.84 13.51
C SER A 225 13.59 2.70 12.69
N ALA A 226 14.16 2.11 11.63
CA ALA A 226 14.52 2.90 10.47
C ALA A 226 13.26 3.68 10.03
N PRO A 227 13.40 4.94 9.58
CA PRO A 227 12.25 5.74 9.18
C PRO A 227 11.50 4.95 8.12
N ARG A 228 10.26 4.57 8.44
CA ARG A 228 9.27 4.21 7.46
C ARG A 228 9.04 5.50 6.70
N THR A 229 9.91 5.77 5.73
CA THR A 229 9.79 6.86 4.77
C THR A 229 8.35 6.78 4.35
N ALA A 230 7.61 7.83 4.70
CA ALA A 230 6.24 8.01 4.31
C ALA A 230 6.21 7.68 2.82
N ALA A 231 5.72 6.48 2.50
CA ALA A 231 5.45 6.09 1.14
C ALA A 231 4.45 7.14 0.69
N ALA A 232 4.98 8.00 -0.18
CA ALA A 232 4.26 9.03 -0.87
C ALA A 232 2.86 8.50 -1.19
N ASN A 233 1.86 9.31 -0.87
CA ASN A 233 0.60 9.28 -1.57
C ASN A 233 0.89 9.05 -3.06
N ASP A 234 0.67 7.82 -3.53
CA ASP A 234 0.41 7.54 -4.93
C ASP A 234 -0.95 8.19 -5.20
N PRO A 235 -1.04 9.31 -5.95
CA PRO A 235 -2.32 9.71 -6.49
C PRO A 235 -2.72 8.60 -7.46
N ALA A 236 -3.76 7.86 -7.07
CA ALA A 236 -4.43 6.86 -7.89
C ALA A 236 -4.52 7.35 -9.33
N GLU A 237 -3.80 6.66 -10.19
CA GLU A 237 -3.83 6.77 -11.63
C GLU A 237 -5.30 6.66 -12.08
N PRO A 238 -5.88 7.69 -12.73
CA PRO A 238 -7.23 7.59 -13.25
C PRO A 238 -7.22 6.56 -14.37
N ALA A 239 -7.95 5.46 -14.16
CA ALA A 239 -8.26 4.49 -15.20
C ALA A 239 -8.80 5.21 -16.43
N ILE A 240 -8.06 5.10 -17.54
CA ILE A 240 -8.48 5.58 -18.85
C ILE A 240 -9.59 4.63 -19.35
N PRO A 241 -10.72 5.15 -19.86
CA PRO A 241 -11.85 4.36 -20.37
C PRO A 241 -11.51 3.56 -21.65
#